data_AF-D7DA60-F1
#
_entry.id   AF-D7DA60-F1
#
_cell.length_a   1.000
_cell.length_b   1.000
_cell.length_c   1.000
_cell.angle_alpha   90.00
_cell.angle_beta   90.00
_cell.angle_gamma   90.00
#
_symmetry.space_group_name_H-M   'P 1'
#
loop_
_entity.id
_entity.type
_entity.pdbx_description
1 polymer ?
#
loop_
_entity_poly.entity_id
_entity_poly.type
_entity_poly.pdbx_seq_one_letter_code
_entity_poly.pdbx_strand_id
1 'polypeptide(L)'
;MVSRAAGLALFLSAILLAVVYIYGLIIAPDTIIWNIKLSDLLIRLTTLFIMLTISFFLGYMGYSIFTSPTPRPIEEIAKEYMEKTKQVVSSL
;
A
#
# COMPACT_ATOMS: atom_id res chain seq x y z
N MET A 1 21.94 16.31 5.11
CA MET A 1 22.87 15.41 4.38
C MET A 1 22.37 13.96 4.37
N VAL A 2 21.89 13.43 5.52
CA VAL A 2 21.35 12.06 5.65
C VAL A 2 20.22 11.73 4.66
N SER A 3 19.28 12.65 4.43
CA SER A 3 18.17 12.44 3.49
C SER A 3 18.60 12.26 2.03
N ARG A 4 19.66 12.95 1.60
CA ARG A 4 20.21 12.83 0.24
C ARG A 4 20.94 11.50 0.06
N ALA A 5 21.70 11.07 1.05
CA ALA A 5 22.39 9.78 1.02
C ALA A 5 21.41 8.60 1.06
N ALA A 6 20.38 8.66 1.91
CA ALA A 6 19.34 7.64 1.97
C ALA A 6 18.53 7.56 0.66
N GLY A 7 18.17 8.72 0.09
CA GLY A 7 17.48 8.76 -1.20
C GLY A 7 18.31 8.19 -2.34
N LEU A 8 19.61 8.48 -2.36
CA LEU A 8 20.53 7.99 -3.40
C LEU A 8 20.82 6.50 -3.24
N ALA A 9 20.93 6.00 -2.00
CA ALA A 9 21.05 4.57 -1.72
C ALA A 9 19.81 3.78 -2.14
N LEU A 10 18.61 4.32 -1.87
CA LEU A 10 17.34 3.75 -2.33
C LEU A 10 17.21 3.75 -3.86
N PHE A 11 17.66 4.82 -4.51
CA PHE A 11 17.61 4.91 -5.97
C PHE A 11 18.55 3.89 -6.64
N LEU A 12 19.78 3.77 -6.13
CA LEU A 12 20.74 2.77 -6.60
C LEU A 12 20.26 1.33 -6.36
N SER A 13 19.69 1.05 -5.18
CA SER A 13 19.18 -0.28 -4.89
C SER A 13 18.00 -0.64 -5.78
N ALA A 14 17.11 0.31 -6.09
CA ALA A 14 16.01 0.12 -7.02
C ALA A 14 16.51 -0.18 -8.45
N ILE A 15 17.50 0.56 -8.94
CA ILE A 15 18.12 0.29 -10.26
C ILE A 15 18.74 -1.11 -10.27
N LEU A 16 19.50 -1.47 -9.24
CA LEU A 16 20.14 -2.77 -9.14
C LEU A 16 19.11 -3.91 -9.17
N LEU A 17 18.03 -3.76 -8.39
CA LEU A 17 16.91 -4.71 -8.37
C LEU A 17 16.27 -4.86 -9.76
N ALA A 18 16.02 -3.76 -10.46
CA ALA A 18 15.44 -3.79 -11.80
C ALA A 18 16.34 -4.52 -12.80
N VAL A 19 17.65 -4.26 -12.76
CA VAL A 19 18.62 -4.93 -13.64
C VAL A 19 18.67 -6.43 -13.37
N VAL A 20 18.72 -6.84 -12.10
CA VAL A 20 18.71 -8.26 -11.72
C VAL A 20 17.40 -8.94 -12.15
N TYR A 21 16.27 -8.26 -12.01
CA TYR A 21 14.97 -8.80 -12.37
C TYR A 21 14.84 -8.99 -13.89
N ILE A 22 15.25 -8.00 -14.68
CA ILE A 22 15.26 -8.08 -16.15
C ILE A 22 16.21 -9.19 -16.62
N TYR A 23 17.42 -9.23 -16.06
CA TYR A 23 18.41 -10.23 -16.45
C TYR A 23 17.97 -11.65 -16.09
N GLY A 24 17.48 -11.87 -14.86
CA GLY A 24 17.07 -13.17 -14.36
C GLY A 24 15.75 -13.70 -14.93
N LEU A 25 14.88 -12.82 -15.42
CA LEU A 25 13.58 -13.21 -15.97
C LEU A 25 13.56 -13.27 -17.51
N ILE A 26 14.24 -12.34 -18.19
CA ILE A 26 14.13 -12.17 -19.65
C ILE A 26 15.36 -12.74 -20.37
N ILE A 27 16.56 -12.46 -19.88
CA ILE A 27 17.81 -12.76 -20.61
C ILE A 27 18.31 -14.18 -20.29
N ALA A 28 18.26 -14.58 -19.02
CA ALA A 28 18.75 -15.89 -18.59
C ALA A 28 17.77 -16.61 -17.64
N PRO A 29 16.53 -16.90 -18.09
CA PRO A 29 15.47 -17.49 -17.27
C PRO A 29 15.80 -18.90 -16.74
N ASP A 30 16.63 -19.65 -17.46
CA ASP A 30 17.06 -21.01 -17.09
C ASP A 30 18.33 -21.03 -16.25
N THR A 31 18.80 -19.88 -15.75
CA THR A 31 19.93 -19.84 -14.82
C THR A 31 19.55 -20.57 -13.54
N ILE A 32 20.24 -21.69 -13.27
CA ILE A 32 20.01 -22.51 -12.08
C ILE A 32 20.90 -21.97 -10.97
N ILE A 33 20.28 -21.41 -9.94
CA ILE A 33 20.96 -20.96 -8.72
C ILE A 33 20.41 -21.83 -7.60
N TRP A 34 21.29 -22.54 -6.89
CA TRP A 34 20.89 -23.44 -5.79
C TRP A 34 19.85 -24.49 -6.20
N ASN A 35 20.03 -25.10 -7.38
CA ASN A 35 19.16 -26.16 -7.91
C ASN A 35 17.71 -25.72 -8.23
N ILE A 36 17.44 -24.41 -8.24
CA ILE A 36 16.13 -23.83 -8.57
C ILE A 36 16.31 -22.81 -9.71
N LYS A 37 15.35 -22.76 -10.63
CA LYS A 37 15.36 -21.75 -11.70
C LYS A 37 15.21 -20.37 -11.09
N LEU A 38 16.13 -19.46 -11.41
CA LEU A 38 16.09 -18.08 -10.91
C LEU A 38 14.76 -17.40 -11.27
N SER A 39 14.25 -17.65 -12.48
CA SER A 39 12.93 -17.19 -12.92
C SER A 39 11.79 -17.66 -12.01
N ASP A 40 11.76 -18.94 -11.64
CA ASP A 40 10.71 -19.50 -10.78
C ASP A 40 10.77 -18.92 -9.36
N LEU A 41 11.97 -18.70 -8.81
CA LEU A 41 12.14 -18.01 -7.53
C LEU A 41 11.64 -16.56 -7.57
N LEU A 42 12.01 -15.80 -8.60
CA LEU A 42 11.61 -14.40 -8.76
C LEU A 42 10.09 -14.27 -8.93
N ILE A 43 9.49 -15.12 -9.76
CA ILE A 43 8.04 -15.13 -10.00
C ILE A 43 7.28 -15.54 -8.74
N ARG A 44 7.71 -16.58 -8.03
CA ARG A 44 7.05 -17.01 -6.79
C ARG A 44 7.11 -15.91 -5.72
N LEU A 45 8.25 -15.26 -5.55
CA LEU A 45 8.41 -14.20 -4.56
C LEU A 45 7.52 -13.00 -4.89
N THR A 46 7.50 -12.54 -6.15
CA THR A 46 6.63 -11.43 -6.56
C THR A 46 5.15 -11.79 -6.48
N THR A 47 4.78 -13.02 -6.83
CA THR A 47 3.40 -13.52 -6.68
C THR A 47 2.96 -13.54 -5.22
N LEU A 48 3.84 -13.97 -4.31
CA LEU A 48 3.57 -13.91 -2.87
C LEU A 48 3.38 -12.47 -2.39
N PHE A 49 4.22 -11.53 -2.83
CA PHE A 49 4.08 -10.12 -2.47
C PHE A 49 2.77 -9.52 -2.99
N ILE A 50 2.37 -9.85 -4.22
CA ILE A 50 1.10 -9.43 -4.82
C ILE A 50 -0.07 -9.96 -3.98
N MET A 51 -0.07 -11.26 -3.68
CA MET A 51 -1.12 -11.88 -2.88
C MET A 51 -1.19 -11.29 -1.48
N LEU A 52 -0.04 -11.08 -0.83
CA LEU A 52 0.02 -10.49 0.50
C LEU A 52 -0.50 -9.04 0.50
N THR A 53 -0.17 -8.26 -0.53
CA THR A 53 -0.68 -6.89 -0.70
C THR A 53 -2.20 -6.88 -0.84
N ILE A 54 -2.75 -7.77 -1.67
CA ILE A 54 -4.20 -7.89 -1.88
C ILE A 54 -4.89 -8.33 -0.58
N SER A 55 -4.37 -9.35 0.10
CA SER A 55 -4.91 -9.83 1.37
C SER A 55 -4.85 -8.75 2.45
N PHE A 56 -3.76 -7.98 2.52
CA PHE A 56 -3.63 -6.89 3.48
C PHE A 56 -4.65 -5.78 3.20
N PHE A 57 -4.85 -5.43 1.93
CA PHE A 57 -5.83 -4.44 1.53
C PHE A 57 -7.27 -4.90 1.79
N LEU A 58 -7.61 -6.15 1.45
CA LEU A 58 -8.91 -6.76 1.75
C LEU A 58 -9.16 -6.85 3.25
N GLY A 59 -8.15 -7.23 4.04
CA GLY A 59 -8.24 -7.26 5.49
C GLY A 59 -8.48 -5.87 6.08
N TYR A 60 -7.78 -4.85 5.57
CA TYR A 60 -8.00 -3.46 5.98
C TYR A 60 -9.40 -2.95 5.61
N MET A 61 -9.89 -3.27 4.41
CA MET A 61 -11.25 -2.92 3.99
C MET A 61 -12.31 -3.67 4.81
N GLY A 62 -12.10 -4.94 5.12
CA GLY A 62 -12.99 -5.69 6.01
C GLY A 62 -13.02 -5.11 7.42
N TYR A 63 -11.86 -4.72 7.94
CA TYR A 63 -11.73 -4.05 9.23
C TYR A 63 -12.43 -2.70 9.26
N SER A 64 -12.30 -1.88 8.20
CA SER A 64 -12.94 -0.56 8.15
C SER A 64 -14.46 -0.65 8.11
N ILE A 65 -15.03 -1.66 7.42
CA ILE A 65 -16.48 -1.91 7.41
C ILE A 65 -16.96 -2.39 8.79
N PHE A 66 -16.23 -3.28 9.44
CA PHE A 66 -16.61 -3.79 10.77
C PHE A 66 -16.54 -2.71 11.86
N THR A 67 -15.60 -1.76 11.71
CA THR A 67 -15.34 -0.72 12.71
C THR A 67 -15.99 0.62 12.37
N SER A 68 -16.62 0.77 11.19
CA SER A 68 -17.36 1.99 10.86
C SER A 68 -18.68 2.01 11.63
N PRO A 69 -18.88 2.95 12.58
CA PRO A 69 -20.16 3.11 13.24
C PRO A 69 -21.21 3.41 12.19
N THR A 70 -22.37 2.76 12.30
CA THR A 70 -23.52 2.99 11.43
C THR A 70 -23.67 4.50 11.25
N PRO A 71 -23.66 5.01 10.00
CA PRO A 71 -23.68 6.44 9.76
C PRO A 71 -24.82 7.06 10.55
N ARG A 72 -24.51 8.06 11.39
CA ARG A 72 -25.50 8.73 12.24
C ARG A 72 -26.68 9.17 11.35
N PRO A 73 -27.94 9.06 11.82
CA PRO A 73 -29.09 9.51 11.06
C PRO A 73 -28.87 10.95 10.58
N ILE A 74 -29.21 11.20 9.31
CA ILE A 74 -29.08 12.53 8.70
C ILE A 74 -29.81 13.62 9.50
N GLU A 75 -30.87 13.27 10.22
CA GLU A 75 -31.64 14.19 11.06
C GLU A 75 -30.86 14.67 12.30
N GLU A 76 -30.06 13.82 12.94
CA GLU A 76 -29.20 14.23 14.07
C GLU A 76 -28.07 15.15 13.58
N ILE A 77 -27.48 14.79 12.44
CA ILE A 77 -26.43 15.59 11.80
C ILE A 77 -26.99 16.98 11.42
N ALA A 78 -28.18 17.04 10.81
CA ALA A 78 -28.82 18.30 10.43
C ALA A 78 -29.15 19.19 11.63
N LYS A 79 -29.62 18.60 12.75
CA LYS A 79 -29.86 19.34 14.00
C LYS A 79 -28.57 19.90 14.59
N GLU A 80 -27.49 19.11 14.65
CA GLU A 80 -26.19 19.52 15.19
C GLU A 80 -25.59 20.69 14.38
N TYR A 81 -25.72 20.67 13.05
CA TYR A 81 -25.29 21.78 12.18
C TYR A 81 -26.18 23.02 12.32
N MET A 82 -27.51 22.86 12.47
CA MET A 82 -28.40 24.00 12.71
C MET A 82 -28.12 24.69 14.06
N GLU A 83 -27.91 23.91 15.13
CA GLU A 83 -27.55 24.46 16.44
C GLU A 83 -26.19 25.14 16.42
N LYS A 84 -25.16 24.53 15.81
CA LYS A 84 -23.85 25.18 15.65
C LYS A 84 -23.96 26.47 14.85
N THR A 85 -24.73 26.48 13.77
CA THR A 85 -24.95 27.70 12.96
C THR A 85 -25.65 28.78 13.79
N LYS A 86 -26.68 28.40 14.56
CA LYS A 86 -27.43 29.33 15.41
C LYS A 86 -26.58 29.90 16.55
N GLN A 87 -25.71 29.09 17.16
CA GLN A 87 -24.76 29.56 18.17
C GLN A 87 -23.73 30.51 17.59
N VAL A 88 -23.16 30.21 16.43
CA VAL A 88 -22.21 31.10 15.74
C VAL A 88 -22.87 32.44 15.42
N VAL A 89 -24.10 32.43 14.92
CA VAL A 89 -24.87 33.66 14.62
C VAL A 89 -25.30 34.41 15.89
N SER A 90 -25.60 33.73 17.00
CA SER A 90 -25.98 34.40 18.25
C SER A 90 -24.78 34.84 19.10
N SER A 91 -23.58 34.37 18.78
CA SER A 91 -22.31 34.79 19.39
C SER A 91 -21.66 36.00 18.69
N LEU A 92 -22.31 36.52 17.66
CA LEU A 92 -21.89 37.62 16.78
C LEU A 92 -22.80 38.82 17.00
#